data_AF-A0A0A0ANS9-F1
#
_entry.id   AF-A0A0A0ANS9-F1
#
_cell.length_a   1.000
_cell.length_b   1.000
_cell.length_c   1.000
_cell.angle_alpha   90.00
_cell.angle_beta   90.00
_cell.angle_gamma   90.00
#
_symmetry.space_group_name_H-M   'P 1'
#
loop_
_entity.id
_entity.type
_entity.pdbx_description
1 polymer ?
#
loop_
_entity_poly.entity_id
_entity_poly.type
_entity_poly.pdbx_seq_one_letter_code
_entity_poly.pdbx_strand_id
1 'polypeptide(L)'
;PVIQREMVRDLLQHLEIHKSMGPDGIHSRVLRELAEVLTRPLCIIYEQSWLTREVPADWKLANVTPIHKKGRKEDPGNYRPVSLTSVPGKVMEQIILSAITRHMQENRVI
;
A
#
# COMPACT_ATOMS: atom_id res chain seq x y z
N PRO A 1 -4.43 12.63 8.09
CA PRO A 1 -3.01 12.94 8.41
C PRO A 1 -2.52 14.07 7.50
N VAL A 2 -1.49 14.82 7.90
CA VAL A 2 -0.82 15.74 6.97
C VAL A 2 -0.02 14.89 5.97
N ILE A 3 -0.33 15.01 4.69
CA ILE A 3 0.37 14.29 3.62
C ILE A 3 1.53 15.17 3.16
N GLN A 4 2.73 14.79 3.53
CA GLN A 4 3.94 15.51 3.16
C GLN A 4 4.53 14.91 1.88
N ARG A 5 4.95 15.78 0.96
CA ARG A 5 5.52 15.39 -0.33
C ARG A 5 6.77 14.53 -0.14
N GLU A 6 7.61 14.92 0.80
CA GLU A 6 8.87 14.27 1.15
C GLU A 6 8.60 12.84 1.63
N MET A 7 7.65 12.67 2.55
CA MET A 7 7.23 11.36 3.03
C MET A 7 6.73 10.46 1.89
N VAL A 8 5.90 10.99 0.98
CA VAL A 8 5.42 10.23 -0.18
C VAL A 8 6.58 9.80 -1.07
N ARG A 9 7.47 10.73 -1.43
CA ARG A 9 8.65 10.45 -2.27
C ARG A 9 9.53 9.39 -1.62
N ASP A 10 9.83 9.55 -0.34
CA ASP A 10 10.71 8.64 0.39
C ASP A 10 10.08 7.24 0.45
N LEU A 11 8.77 7.11 0.70
CA LEU A 11 8.07 5.83 0.64
C LEU A 11 8.16 5.18 -0.75
N LEU A 12 8.03 5.95 -1.84
CA LEU A 12 8.17 5.45 -3.20
C LEU A 12 9.60 4.96 -3.48
N GLN A 13 10.61 5.72 -3.06
CA GLN A 13 12.03 5.40 -3.25
C GLN A 13 12.44 4.11 -2.51
N HIS A 14 11.77 3.78 -1.40
CA HIS A 14 12.05 2.58 -0.60
C HIS A 14 11.13 1.39 -0.91
N LEU A 15 10.36 1.44 -2.00
CA LEU A 15 9.53 0.31 -2.40
C LEU A 15 10.37 -0.93 -2.76
N GLU A 16 9.91 -2.08 -2.30
CA GLU A 16 10.42 -3.39 -2.67
C GLU A 16 10.09 -3.73 -4.14
N ILE A 17 11.10 -3.77 -5.00
CA ILE A 17 10.93 -3.94 -6.46
C ILE A 17 10.72 -5.37 -6.94
N HIS A 18 10.70 -6.35 -6.05
CA HIS A 18 10.49 -7.75 -6.41
C HIS A 18 9.12 -8.25 -5.93
N LYS A 19 8.19 -7.33 -5.62
CA LYS A 19 6.83 -7.65 -5.18
C LYS A 19 5.89 -7.71 -6.38
N SER A 20 4.91 -8.61 -6.29
CA SER A 20 3.83 -8.73 -7.27
C SER A 20 2.98 -7.46 -7.34
N MET A 21 2.50 -7.15 -8.54
CA MET A 21 1.54 -6.07 -8.78
C MET A 21 0.14 -6.43 -8.25
N GLY A 22 -0.64 -5.40 -7.95
CA GLY A 22 -2.06 -5.52 -7.64
C GLY A 22 -2.91 -5.63 -8.92
N PRO A 23 -4.24 -5.54 -8.79
CA PRO A 23 -5.17 -5.53 -9.94
C PRO A 23 -4.95 -4.36 -10.89
N ASP A 24 -4.33 -3.28 -10.42
CA ASP A 24 -4.00 -2.08 -11.20
C ASP A 24 -2.89 -2.30 -12.24
N GLY A 25 -2.18 -3.43 -12.19
CA GLY A 25 -1.06 -3.72 -13.09
C GLY A 25 0.19 -2.85 -12.87
N ILE A 26 0.21 -2.02 -11.82
CA ILE A 26 1.30 -1.09 -11.56
C ILE A 26 2.36 -1.79 -10.71
N HIS A 27 3.51 -2.07 -11.32
CA HIS A 27 4.62 -2.68 -10.62
C HIS A 27 5.36 -1.67 -9.72
N SER A 28 5.79 -2.11 -8.53
CA SER A 28 6.51 -1.25 -7.57
C SER A 28 7.79 -0.63 -8.15
N ARG A 29 8.45 -1.34 -9.07
CA ARG A 29 9.60 -0.82 -9.83
C ARG A 29 9.30 0.48 -10.56
N VAL A 30 8.16 0.57 -11.25
CA VAL A 30 7.77 1.77 -12.00
C VAL A 30 7.59 2.95 -11.05
N LEU A 31 6.93 2.70 -9.92
CA LEU A 31 6.71 3.73 -8.89
C LEU A 31 8.00 4.24 -8.27
N ARG A 32 8.97 3.34 -8.02
CA ARG A 32 10.27 3.69 -7.46
C ARG A 32 11.14 4.46 -8.46
N GLU A 33 11.24 3.99 -9.70
CA GLU A 33 12.05 4.63 -10.73
C GLU A 33 11.49 5.99 -11.15
N LEU A 34 10.16 6.16 -11.09
CA LEU A 34 9.48 7.41 -11.41
C LEU A 34 9.07 8.22 -10.16
N ALA A 35 9.69 7.96 -9.00
CA ALA A 35 9.28 8.56 -7.73
C ALA A 35 9.22 10.10 -7.80
N GLU A 36 10.23 10.75 -8.39
CA GLU A 36 10.28 12.21 -8.52
C GLU A 36 9.08 12.79 -9.29
N VAL A 37 8.65 12.11 -10.34
CA VAL A 37 7.54 12.55 -11.21
C VAL A 37 6.19 12.20 -10.59
N LEU A 38 6.08 11.01 -10.00
CA LEU A 38 4.82 10.47 -9.47
C LEU A 38 4.46 10.99 -8.08
N THR A 39 5.42 11.54 -7.33
CA THR A 39 5.16 12.07 -5.99
C THR A 39 4.04 13.12 -6.00
N ARG A 40 4.10 14.09 -6.91
CA ARG A 40 3.12 15.18 -6.98
C ARG A 40 1.69 14.69 -7.28
N PRO A 41 1.43 13.92 -8.35
CA PRO A 41 0.08 13.43 -8.62
C PRO A 41 -0.44 12.50 -7.50
N LEU A 42 0.42 11.67 -6.91
CA LEU A 42 0.02 10.81 -5.79
C LEU A 42 -0.36 11.62 -4.53
N CYS A 43 0.36 12.69 -4.21
CA CYS A 43 -0.03 13.59 -3.12
C CYS A 43 -1.44 14.15 -3.32
N ILE A 44 -1.76 14.62 -4.53
CA ILE A 44 -3.09 15.14 -4.86
C ILE A 44 -4.15 14.06 -4.65
N ILE A 45 -3.90 12.83 -5.14
CA ILE A 45 -4.83 11.71 -4.96
C ILE A 45 -5.03 11.38 -3.48
N TYR A 46 -3.96 11.31 -2.68
CA TYR A 46 -4.05 11.00 -1.26
C TYR A 46 -4.79 12.09 -0.48
N GLU A 47 -4.53 13.36 -0.77
CA GLU A 47 -5.20 14.50 -0.13
C GLU A 47 -6.69 14.49 -0.45
N GLN A 48 -7.05 14.35 -1.72
CA GLN A 48 -8.44 14.23 -2.13
C GLN A 48 -9.10 13.03 -1.45
N SER A 49 -8.44 11.87 -1.45
CA SER A 49 -8.99 10.66 -0.84
C SER A 49 -9.25 10.84 0.66
N TRP A 50 -8.36 11.54 1.37
CA TRP A 50 -8.53 11.86 2.77
C TRP A 50 -9.70 12.82 3.03
N LEU A 51 -9.86 13.85 2.18
CA LEU A 51 -10.91 14.86 2.33
C LEU A 51 -12.29 14.31 1.98
N THR A 52 -12.41 13.54 0.91
CA THR A 52 -13.68 13.02 0.41
C THR A 52 -14.11 11.73 1.10
N ARG A 53 -13.20 11.03 1.79
CA ARG A 53 -13.39 9.67 2.33
C ARG A 53 -13.64 8.62 1.25
N GLU A 54 -13.23 8.92 0.02
CA GLU A 54 -13.29 8.01 -1.11
C GLU A 54 -11.88 7.67 -1.58
N VAL A 55 -11.68 6.45 -2.09
CA VAL A 55 -10.41 6.03 -2.69
C VAL A 55 -10.66 5.55 -4.12
N PRO A 56 -9.65 5.58 -5.00
CA PRO A 56 -9.74 4.99 -6.33
C PRO A 56 -10.33 3.58 -6.30
N ALA A 57 -11.16 3.25 -7.27
CA ALA A 57 -11.82 1.94 -7.35
C ALA A 57 -10.81 0.79 -7.32
N ASP A 58 -9.68 0.94 -8.03
CA ASP A 58 -8.61 -0.05 -8.09
C ASP A 58 -7.98 -0.37 -6.72
N TRP A 59 -8.02 0.59 -5.78
CA TRP A 59 -7.48 0.38 -4.43
C TRP A 59 -8.43 -0.42 -3.54
N LYS A 60 -9.71 -0.55 -3.93
CA LYS A 60 -10.71 -1.38 -3.26
C LYS A 60 -10.69 -2.83 -3.75
N LEU A 61 -9.91 -3.12 -4.79
CA LEU A 61 -9.79 -4.45 -5.39
C LEU A 61 -8.52 -5.16 -4.91
N ALA A 62 -8.56 -6.49 -4.94
CA ALA A 62 -7.40 -7.33 -4.65
C ALA A 62 -7.40 -8.60 -5.48
N ASN A 63 -6.22 -9.03 -5.93
CA ASN A 63 -6.02 -10.39 -6.44
C ASN A 63 -5.78 -11.31 -5.25
N VAL A 64 -6.66 -12.29 -5.03
CA VAL A 64 -6.54 -13.24 -3.92
C VAL A 64 -5.79 -14.48 -4.39
N THR A 65 -4.59 -14.70 -3.85
CA THR A 65 -3.74 -15.84 -4.20
C THR A 65 -3.60 -16.79 -3.00
N PRO A 66 -3.86 -18.09 -3.14
CA PRO A 66 -3.62 -19.05 -2.08
C PRO A 66 -2.12 -19.32 -1.90
N ILE A 67 -1.63 -19.17 -0.66
CA ILE A 67 -0.25 -19.53 -0.28
C ILE A 67 -0.29 -20.80 0.56
N HIS A 68 0.41 -21.85 0.11
CA HIS A 68 0.54 -23.10 0.85
C HIS A 68 1.22 -22.84 2.20
N LYS A 69 0.64 -23.38 3.27
CA LYS A 69 1.17 -23.25 4.63
C LYS A 69 1.94 -24.49 5.05
N LYS A 70 1.29 -25.67 5.09
CA LYS A 70 1.86 -26.96 5.49
C LYS A 70 0.91 -28.11 5.12
N GLY A 71 1.35 -29.36 5.22
CA GLY A 71 0.49 -30.52 4.95
C GLY A 71 0.31 -30.83 3.47
N ARG A 72 -0.71 -31.63 3.14
CA ARG A 72 -1.01 -32.10 1.78
C ARG A 72 -1.46 -30.94 0.88
N LYS A 73 -0.92 -30.87 -0.34
CA LYS A 73 -1.21 -29.77 -1.28
C LYS A 73 -2.60 -29.90 -1.93
N GLU A 74 -3.18 -31.08 -1.86
CA GLU A 74 -4.49 -31.41 -2.42
C GLU A 74 -5.62 -30.94 -1.51
N ASP A 75 -5.32 -30.67 -0.24
CA ASP A 75 -6.29 -30.19 0.75
C ASP A 75 -6.32 -28.65 0.77
N PRO A 76 -7.44 -28.01 0.36
CA PRO A 76 -7.56 -26.56 0.33
C PRO A 76 -7.38 -25.90 1.71
N GLY A 77 -7.67 -26.62 2.81
CA GLY A 77 -7.51 -26.11 4.17
C GLY A 77 -6.05 -25.84 4.57
N ASN A 78 -5.10 -26.37 3.79
CA ASN A 78 -3.67 -26.18 4.00
C ASN A 78 -3.09 -24.91 3.36
N TYR A 79 -3.95 -24.05 2.79
CA TYR A 79 -3.58 -22.77 2.19
C TYR A 79 -4.14 -21.61 3.01
N ARG A 80 -3.44 -20.48 3.00
CA ARG A 80 -3.98 -19.20 3.46
C ARG A 80 -4.18 -18.27 2.27
N PRO A 81 -5.31 -17.55 2.17
CA PRO A 81 -5.46 -16.52 1.16
C PRO A 81 -4.55 -15.33 1.47
N VAL A 82 -3.94 -14.74 0.44
CA VAL A 82 -3.24 -13.46 0.52
C VAL A 82 -3.79 -12.52 -0.53
N SER A 83 -4.13 -11.30 -0.10
CA SER A 83 -4.62 -10.24 -0.96
C SER A 83 -3.48 -9.40 -1.51
N LEU A 84 -3.29 -9.40 -2.83
CA LEU A 84 -2.42 -8.47 -3.52
C LEU A 84 -3.23 -7.22 -3.88
N THR A 85 -3.03 -6.15 -3.13
CA THR A 85 -3.66 -4.83 -3.36
C THR A 85 -2.72 -3.89 -4.12
N SER A 86 -3.29 -2.81 -4.66
CA SER A 86 -2.61 -1.71 -5.35
C SER A 86 -1.44 -1.15 -4.54
N VAL A 87 -0.28 -0.94 -5.19
CA VAL A 87 0.92 -0.42 -4.52
C VAL A 87 0.74 1.04 -4.08
N PRO A 88 0.17 1.96 -4.90
CA PRO A 88 -0.20 3.30 -4.42
C PRO A 88 -1.16 3.28 -3.22
N GLY A 89 -2.14 2.37 -3.20
CA GLY A 89 -3.03 2.18 -2.05
C GLY A 89 -2.26 1.83 -0.78
N LYS A 90 -1.32 0.87 -0.86
CA LYS A 90 -0.43 0.51 0.26
C LYS A 90 0.42 1.67 0.75
N VAL A 91 0.86 2.57 -0.13
CA VAL A 91 1.61 3.76 0.28
C VAL A 91 0.72 4.69 1.11
N MET A 92 -0.55 4.89 0.73
CA MET A 92 -1.50 5.65 1.56
C MET A 92 -1.75 4.98 2.93
N GLU A 93 -1.89 3.65 2.96
CA GLU A 93 -2.02 2.88 4.20
C GLU A 93 -0.81 3.11 5.13
N GLN A 94 0.41 3.11 4.59
CA GLN A 94 1.63 3.38 5.37
C GLN A 94 1.66 4.81 5.94
N ILE A 95 1.17 5.80 5.19
CA ILE A 95 1.04 7.18 5.67
C ILE A 95 0.07 7.25 6.87
N ILE A 96 -1.07 6.58 6.76
CA ILE A 96 -2.07 6.51 7.83
C ILE A 96 -1.51 5.77 9.05
N LEU A 97 -0.88 4.62 8.84
CA LEU A 97 -0.25 3.83 9.88
C LEU A 97 0.81 4.63 10.64
N SER A 98 1.65 5.39 9.92
CA SER A 98 2.69 6.22 10.52
C SER A 98 2.08 7.31 11.41
N ALA A 99 0.99 7.94 10.96
CA ALA A 99 0.30 8.95 11.74
C ALA A 99 -0.38 8.39 12.99
N ILE A 100 -1.03 7.23 12.89
CA ILE A 100 -1.66 6.55 14.03
C ILE A 100 -0.59 6.10 15.03
N THR A 101 0.48 5.46 14.55
CA THR A 101 1.58 4.98 15.40
C THR A 101 2.22 6.13 16.17
N ARG A 102 2.52 7.24 15.51
CA ARG A 102 3.05 8.44 16.16
C ARG A 102 2.12 8.95 17.26
N HIS A 103 0.82 9.06 16.96
CA HIS A 103 -0.17 9.49 17.94
C HIS A 103 -0.23 8.55 19.15
N MET A 104 -0.20 7.23 18.93
CA MET A 104 -0.24 6.25 20.02
C MET A 104 1.02 6.33 20.91
N GLN A 105 2.19 6.55 20.32
CA GLN A 105 3.45 6.74 21.05
C GLN A 105 3.46 8.03 21.88
N GLU A 106 3.03 9.15 21.28
CA GLU A 106 2.94 10.46 21.97
C GLU A 106 1.99 10.39 23.17
N ASN A 107 0.92 9.60 23.07
CA ASN A 107 -0.06 9.40 24.15
C ASN A 107 0.25 8.20 25.06
N ARG A 108 1.42 7.54 24.90
CA ARG A 108 1.86 6.38 25.69
C ARG A 108 0.84 5.24 25.74
N VAL A 109 0.11 5.05 24.65
CA VAL A 109 -0.82 3.92 24.48
C VAL A 109 -0.04 2.66 24.07
N ILE A 110 1.08 2.84 23.34
CA ILE A 110 2.07 1.83 22.99
C ILE A 110 3.49 2.34 23.23
#